data_AF-A0ABD0N6I4-F1
#
_entry.id   AF-A0ABD0N6I4-F1
#
_cell.length_a   1.000
_cell.length_b   1.000
_cell.length_c   1.000
_cell.angle_alpha   90.00
_cell.angle_beta   90.00
_cell.angle_gamma   90.00
#
_symmetry.space_group_name_H-M   'P 1'
#
loop_
_entity.id
_entity.type
_entity.pdbx_description
1 polymer ?
#
loop_
_entity_poly.entity_id
_entity_poly.type
_entity_poly.pdbx_seq_one_letter_code
_entity_poly.pdbx_strand_id
1 'polypeptide(L)'
;LQHLQQLQQLQHHQQQHHHHQQQQQQQQQQREREQREREQQQREREREREREREREQHQQLCGPTHLQPPSHHQLTPPIQSQVSGPSPGSASTCTSSNHSSAQPPQSPPPHRQNQSPAHSLPSPVTPPLPLQ
;
A
#
# COMPACT_ATOMS: atom_id res chain seq x y z
N LEU A 1 -48.97 -53.84 -11.31
CA LEU A 1 -49.23 -52.55 -10.62
C LEU A 1 -48.01 -52.07 -9.81
N GLN A 2 -47.44 -52.89 -8.92
CA GLN A 2 -46.27 -52.50 -8.10
C GLN A 2 -45.06 -52.02 -8.92
N HIS A 3 -44.73 -52.70 -10.02
CA HIS A 3 -43.61 -52.32 -10.90
C HIS A 3 -43.77 -50.93 -11.54
N LEU A 4 -45.00 -50.56 -11.91
CA LEU A 4 -45.28 -49.25 -12.51
C LEU A 4 -45.09 -48.11 -11.49
N GLN A 5 -45.48 -48.35 -10.24
CA GLN A 5 -45.27 -47.40 -9.14
C GLN A 5 -43.78 -47.20 -8.82
N GLN A 6 -42.99 -48.28 -8.88
CA GLN A 6 -41.54 -48.20 -8.70
C GLN A 6 -40.87 -47.38 -9.82
N LEU A 7 -41.29 -47.56 -11.08
CA LEU A 7 -40.80 -46.75 -12.21
C LEU A 7 -41.13 -45.27 -12.04
N GLN A 8 -42.35 -44.96 -11.59
CA GLN A 8 -42.77 -43.57 -11.36
C GLN A 8 -41.95 -42.90 -10.25
N GLN A 9 -41.67 -43.62 -9.15
CA GLN A 9 -40.79 -43.10 -8.10
C GLN A 9 -39.37 -42.87 -8.60
N LEU A 10 -38.82 -43.78 -9.39
CA LEU A 10 -37.48 -43.65 -9.95
C LEU A 10 -37.38 -42.43 -10.89
N GLN A 11 -38.38 -42.23 -11.74
CA GLN A 11 -38.46 -41.05 -12.61
C GLN A 11 -38.51 -39.76 -11.79
N HIS A 12 -39.33 -39.72 -10.73
CA HIS A 12 -39.44 -38.54 -9.88
C HIS A 12 -38.12 -38.25 -9.16
N HIS A 13 -37.45 -39.27 -8.62
CA HIS A 13 -36.14 -39.13 -7.99
C HIS A 13 -35.08 -38.60 -8.97
N GLN A 14 -35.06 -39.12 -10.19
CA GLN A 14 -34.10 -38.68 -11.20
C GLN A 14 -34.34 -37.20 -11.54
N GLN A 15 -35.60 -36.79 -11.69
CA GLN A 15 -35.96 -35.41 -11.99
C GLN A 15 -35.58 -34.46 -10.82
N GLN A 16 -35.83 -34.87 -9.58
CA GLN A 16 -35.41 -34.10 -8.40
C GLN A 16 -33.88 -33.95 -8.33
N HIS A 17 -33.13 -35.01 -8.62
CA HIS A 17 -31.68 -34.96 -8.66
C HIS A 17 -31.17 -33.95 -9.69
N HIS A 18 -31.75 -33.95 -10.89
CA HIS A 18 -31.39 -33.00 -11.94
C HIS A 18 -31.68 -31.55 -11.52
N HIS A 19 -32.85 -31.30 -10.92
CA HIS A 19 -33.21 -29.97 -10.46
C HIS A 19 -32.29 -29.47 -9.34
N HIS A 20 -31.98 -30.34 -8.38
CA HIS A 20 -31.08 -30.00 -7.27
C HIS A 20 -29.66 -29.70 -7.76
N GLN A 21 -29.15 -30.49 -8.71
CA GLN A 21 -27.84 -30.26 -9.31
C GLN A 21 -27.77 -28.93 -10.06
N GLN A 22 -28.81 -28.61 -10.83
CA GLN A 22 -28.88 -27.34 -11.56
C GLN A 22 -28.93 -26.13 -10.61
N GLN A 23 -29.66 -26.26 -9.50
CA GLN A 23 -29.75 -25.21 -8.49
C GLN A 23 -28.40 -24.98 -7.78
N GLN A 24 -27.67 -26.05 -7.46
CA GLN A 24 -26.31 -25.91 -6.89
C GLN A 24 -25.34 -25.22 -7.85
N GLN A 25 -25.42 -25.53 -9.15
CA GLN A 25 -24.58 -24.87 -10.15
C GLN A 25 -24.83 -23.36 -10.23
N GLN A 26 -26.10 -22.95 -10.25
CA GLN A 26 -26.44 -21.52 -10.22
C GLN A 26 -25.93 -20.83 -8.95
N GLN A 27 -26.05 -21.49 -7.80
CA GLN A 27 -25.58 -20.92 -6.54
C GLN A 27 -24.04 -20.78 -6.50
N GLN A 28 -23.29 -21.73 -7.05
CA GLN A 28 -21.84 -21.60 -7.20
C GLN A 28 -21.48 -20.44 -8.12
N GLN A 29 -22.15 -20.33 -9.26
CA GLN A 29 -21.88 -19.26 -10.22
C GLN A 29 -22.16 -17.87 -9.65
N GLN A 30 -23.22 -17.71 -8.86
CA GLN A 30 -23.47 -16.47 -8.13
C GLN A 30 -22.38 -16.14 -7.12
N ARG A 31 -21.95 -17.13 -6.32
CA ARG A 31 -20.87 -16.92 -5.34
C ARG A 31 -19.56 -16.53 -6.01
N GLU A 32 -19.20 -17.18 -7.11
CA GLU A 32 -17.99 -16.86 -7.87
C GLU A 32 -18.07 -15.43 -8.43
N ARG A 33 -19.24 -15.03 -8.96
CA ARG A 33 -19.45 -13.68 -9.47
C ARG A 33 -19.30 -12.62 -8.38
N GLU A 34 -19.92 -12.84 -7.21
CA GLU A 34 -19.80 -11.91 -6.08
C GLU A 34 -18.36 -11.82 -5.57
N GLN A 35 -17.65 -12.95 -5.52
CA GLN A 35 -16.24 -12.98 -5.13
C GLN A 35 -15.38 -12.18 -6.10
N ARG A 36 -15.58 -12.36 -7.41
CA ARG A 36 -14.88 -11.59 -8.46
C ARG A 36 -15.16 -10.09 -8.36
N GLU A 37 -16.40 -9.72 -8.06
CA GLU A 37 -16.80 -8.32 -7.91
C GLU A 37 -16.14 -7.69 -6.68
N ARG A 38 -16.11 -8.40 -5.55
CA ARG A 38 -15.38 -7.95 -4.35
C ARG A 38 -13.88 -7.81 -4.61
N GLU A 39 -13.28 -8.74 -5.32
CA GLU A 39 -11.85 -8.68 -5.66
C GLU A 39 -11.55 -7.48 -6.57
N GLN A 40 -12.37 -7.26 -7.60
CA GLN A 40 -12.26 -6.07 -8.45
C GLN A 40 -12.37 -4.79 -7.64
N GLN A 41 -13.36 -4.70 -6.75
CA GLN A 41 -13.57 -3.52 -5.92
C GLN A 41 -12.42 -3.28 -4.93
N GLN A 42 -11.81 -4.34 -4.39
CA GLN A 42 -10.60 -4.20 -3.58
C GLN A 42 -9.42 -3.68 -4.41
N ARG A 43 -9.19 -4.26 -5.58
CA ARG A 43 -8.12 -3.84 -6.49
C ARG A 43 -8.29 -2.39 -6.94
N GLU A 44 -9.51 -1.95 -7.17
CA GLU A 44 -9.80 -0.56 -7.50
C GLU A 44 -9.49 0.38 -6.33
N ARG A 45 -9.95 0.04 -5.12
CA ARG A 45 -9.60 0.80 -3.90
C ARG A 45 -8.10 0.85 -3.63
N GLU A 46 -7.38 -0.22 -3.92
CA GLU A 46 -5.92 -0.26 -3.78
C GLU A 46 -5.25 0.70 -4.79
N ARG A 47 -5.67 0.66 -6.05
CA ARG A 47 -5.18 1.61 -7.09
C ARG A 47 -5.50 3.05 -6.74
N GLU A 48 -6.67 3.32 -6.16
CA GLU A 48 -7.04 4.66 -5.71
C GLU A 48 -6.10 5.16 -4.61
N ARG A 49 -5.84 4.33 -3.59
CA ARG A 49 -4.87 4.65 -2.54
C ARG A 49 -3.46 4.84 -3.08
N GLU A 50 -3.05 4.07 -4.08
CA GLU A 50 -1.75 4.23 -4.73
C GLU A 50 -1.64 5.58 -5.44
N ARG A 51 -2.68 5.96 -6.21
CA ARG A 51 -2.75 7.29 -6.86
C ARG A 51 -2.73 8.43 -5.85
N GLU A 52 -3.38 8.27 -4.71
CA GLU A 52 -3.37 9.27 -3.64
C GLU A 52 -1.94 9.47 -3.09
N ARG A 53 -1.22 8.38 -2.83
CA ARG A 53 0.19 8.44 -2.41
C ARG A 53 1.09 9.06 -3.48
N GLU A 54 0.85 8.75 -4.76
CA GLU A 54 1.59 9.35 -5.87
C GLU A 54 1.36 10.87 -5.93
N ARG A 55 0.11 11.33 -5.77
CA ARG A 55 -0.21 12.76 -5.69
C ARG A 55 0.45 13.44 -4.51
N GLU A 56 0.46 12.80 -3.34
CA GLU A 56 1.11 13.35 -2.15
C GLU A 56 2.64 13.43 -2.33
N GLN A 57 3.25 12.39 -2.90
CA GLN A 57 4.68 12.40 -3.23
C GLN A 57 5.01 13.51 -4.23
N HIS A 58 4.22 13.64 -5.29
CA HIS A 58 4.44 14.68 -6.30
C HIS A 58 4.24 16.08 -5.71
N GLN A 59 3.29 16.26 -4.79
CA GLN A 59 3.10 17.52 -4.08
C GLN A 59 4.27 17.83 -3.12
N GLN A 60 4.88 16.83 -2.48
CA GLN A 60 6.08 17.06 -1.67
C GLN A 60 7.31 17.38 -2.53
N LEU A 61 7.47 16.72 -3.69
CA LEU A 61 8.61 16.93 -4.59
C LEU A 61 8.50 18.27 -5.36
N CYS A 62 7.28 18.63 -5.76
CA CYS A 62 6.93 19.91 -6.35
C CYS A 62 6.26 20.84 -5.33
N GLY A 63 6.72 20.79 -4.06
CA GLY A 63 6.25 21.65 -2.97
C GLY A 63 6.04 23.09 -3.46
N PRO A 64 5.08 23.82 -2.85
CA PRO A 64 4.46 24.98 -3.47
C PRO A 64 5.55 25.80 -4.10
N THR A 65 5.51 25.92 -5.43
CA THR A 65 6.32 26.91 -6.12
C THR A 65 6.02 28.19 -5.35
N HIS A 66 6.98 28.60 -4.53
CA HIS A 66 6.94 29.87 -3.85
C HIS A 66 7.01 30.84 -5.01
N LEU A 67 5.82 31.21 -5.49
CA LEU A 67 5.58 32.44 -6.20
C LEU A 67 5.90 33.54 -5.19
N GLN A 68 7.18 33.70 -4.86
CA GLN A 68 7.69 34.96 -4.41
C GLN A 68 7.63 35.84 -5.67
N PRO A 69 6.75 36.86 -5.73
CA PRO A 69 7.02 37.93 -6.66
C PRO A 69 8.41 38.51 -6.32
N PRO A 70 9.20 38.94 -7.30
CA PRO A 70 10.44 39.66 -7.03
C PRO A 70 10.07 41.04 -6.49
N SER A 71 9.64 41.10 -5.24
CA SER A 71 9.52 42.37 -4.53
C SER A 71 10.92 42.76 -4.09
N HIS A 72 11.37 43.87 -4.69
CA HIS A 72 12.40 44.77 -4.22
C HIS A 72 12.15 45.18 -2.74
N HIS A 73 12.91 46.14 -2.21
CA HIS A 73 12.86 46.62 -0.82
C HIS A 73 13.56 45.62 0.14
N GLN A 74 14.75 45.90 0.67
CA GLN A 74 15.02 46.99 1.61
C GLN A 74 16.53 47.35 1.63
N LEU A 75 16.82 48.62 1.40
CA LEU A 75 18.08 49.26 1.79
C LEU A 75 18.08 49.43 3.31
N THR A 76 18.77 48.56 4.06
CA THR A 76 19.07 48.82 5.48
C THR A 76 20.38 48.13 5.90
N PRO A 77 21.46 48.89 6.17
CA PRO A 77 22.57 48.44 7.01
C PRO A 77 22.45 49.07 8.41
N PRO A 78 22.46 48.27 9.49
CA PRO A 78 23.44 48.48 10.59
C PRO A 78 23.78 47.13 11.30
N ILE A 79 24.82 46.87 12.10
CA ILE A 79 25.81 47.60 12.91
C ILE A 79 27.03 46.66 13.04
N GLN A 80 28.23 47.24 13.10
CA GLN A 80 29.50 46.57 13.36
C GLN A 80 29.49 45.85 14.72
N SER A 81 29.88 44.57 14.74
CA SER A 81 30.45 43.95 15.94
C SER A 81 31.86 43.50 15.61
N GLN A 82 32.80 44.32 16.05
CA GLN A 82 34.22 44.06 16.04
C GLN A 82 34.54 43.00 17.10
N VAL A 83 35.08 41.86 16.68
CA VAL A 83 36.01 41.07 17.49
C VAL A 83 37.22 40.75 16.62
N SER A 84 38.35 41.31 17.06
CA SER A 84 39.65 41.28 16.42
C SER A 84 40.23 39.87 16.29
N GLY A 85 40.87 39.60 15.15
CA GLY A 85 41.82 38.51 14.96
C GLY A 85 42.44 38.56 13.55
N PRO A 86 43.77 38.77 13.39
CA PRO A 86 44.37 39.02 12.09
C PRO A 86 44.89 37.74 11.41
N SER A 87 44.69 37.64 10.10
CA SER A 87 45.73 37.50 9.06
C SER A 87 45.38 36.50 7.95
N PRO A 88 45.53 36.88 6.65
CA PRO A 88 45.26 36.03 5.51
C PRO A 88 46.51 35.20 5.15
N GLY A 89 46.37 33.88 5.15
CA GLY A 89 47.38 32.96 4.64
C GLY A 89 47.05 32.55 3.20
N SER A 90 47.62 33.26 2.23
CA SER A 90 47.75 32.79 0.85
C SER A 90 48.63 31.54 0.79
N ALA A 91 48.18 30.46 0.15
CA ALA A 91 49.03 29.59 -0.67
C ALA A 91 48.19 28.54 -1.41
N SER A 92 48.24 28.63 -2.74
CA SER A 92 47.90 27.56 -3.68
C SER A 92 48.63 26.26 -3.34
N THR A 93 47.96 25.12 -3.47
CA THR A 93 48.63 23.87 -3.87
C THR A 93 47.67 23.01 -4.68
N CYS A 94 47.81 23.14 -5.99
CA CYS A 94 47.38 22.16 -6.96
C CYS A 94 48.52 21.15 -7.15
N THR A 95 48.30 19.87 -6.87
CA THR A 95 48.88 18.77 -7.65
C THR A 95 48.09 17.48 -7.43
N SER A 96 47.63 16.96 -8.56
CA SER A 96 47.05 15.66 -8.87
C SER A 96 47.82 14.48 -8.29
N SER A 97 47.10 13.40 -7.96
CA SER A 97 47.55 12.03 -8.25
C SER A 97 46.36 11.05 -8.23
N ASN A 98 46.14 10.42 -9.39
CA ASN A 98 45.15 9.39 -9.67
C ASN A 98 45.48 8.07 -8.95
N HIS A 99 44.47 7.43 -8.35
CA HIS A 99 44.37 5.97 -8.37
C HIS A 99 42.90 5.55 -8.56
N SER A 100 42.66 4.86 -9.67
CA SER A 100 41.41 4.22 -10.07
C SER A 100 40.99 3.10 -9.12
N SER A 101 39.71 3.02 -8.78
CA SER A 101 38.90 1.78 -8.90
C SER A 101 37.43 2.06 -8.56
N ALA A 102 36.56 1.49 -9.38
CA ALA A 102 35.11 1.66 -9.35
C ALA A 102 34.41 0.62 -8.45
N GLN A 103 33.14 0.93 -8.12
CA GLN A 103 32.01 0.09 -7.61
C GLN A 103 31.65 0.20 -6.10
N PRO A 104 30.37 -0.04 -5.69
CA PRO A 104 29.21 0.87 -5.75
C PRO A 104 28.49 0.95 -4.35
N PRO A 105 27.26 1.51 -4.19
CA PRO A 105 26.79 2.08 -2.92
C PRO A 105 26.17 1.05 -1.96
N GLN A 106 26.33 1.26 -0.65
CA GLN A 106 25.61 0.54 0.42
C GLN A 106 25.17 1.55 1.49
N SER A 107 23.87 1.78 1.59
CA SER A 107 23.25 2.52 2.68
C SER A 107 22.94 1.58 3.86
N PRO A 108 22.78 2.14 5.07
CA PRO A 108 21.67 1.69 5.91
C PRO A 108 20.75 2.86 6.33
N PRO A 109 19.41 2.67 6.37
CA PRO A 109 18.46 3.66 6.87
C PRO A 109 18.39 3.68 8.42
N PRO A 110 17.84 4.75 9.02
CA PRO A 110 17.95 5.04 10.44
C PRO A 110 17.03 4.18 11.31
N HIS A 111 17.54 3.80 12.47
CA HIS A 111 16.78 3.19 13.55
C HIS A 111 15.84 4.23 14.18
N ARG A 112 14.52 4.10 13.95
CA ARG A 112 13.49 4.81 14.73
C ARG A 112 12.38 3.84 15.14
N GLN A 113 12.25 3.77 16.46
CA GLN A 113 11.36 2.93 17.23
C GLN A 113 9.89 3.21 16.90
N ASN A 114 9.14 2.19 16.54
CA ASN A 114 7.68 2.23 16.49
C ASN A 114 7.16 1.52 17.74
N GLN A 115 6.98 2.26 18.83
CA GLN A 115 6.24 1.78 19.99
C GLN A 115 4.76 2.12 19.79
N SER A 116 3.92 1.09 19.77
CA SER A 116 2.50 1.19 20.13
C SER A 116 2.12 -0.06 20.93
N PRO A 117 1.32 0.06 22.00
CA PRO A 117 1.05 -1.06 22.90
C PRO A 117 0.26 -2.17 22.20
N ALA A 118 0.67 -3.42 22.40
CA ALA A 118 -0.07 -4.59 21.96
C ALA A 118 -1.42 -4.64 22.69
N HIS A 119 -2.50 -4.19 22.04
CA HIS A 119 -3.84 -4.54 22.46
C HIS A 119 -4.08 -5.99 22.04
N SER A 120 -3.80 -6.92 22.97
CA SER A 120 -4.11 -8.34 22.83
C SER A 120 -5.57 -8.49 22.40
N LEU A 121 -5.78 -8.94 21.16
CA LEU A 121 -7.12 -9.26 20.65
C LEU A 121 -7.68 -10.44 21.48
N PRO A 122 -8.97 -10.44 21.84
CA PRO A 122 -9.56 -11.58 22.54
C PRO A 122 -9.45 -12.83 21.68
N SER A 123 -9.06 -13.95 22.28
CA SER A 123 -8.96 -15.25 21.59
C SER A 123 -10.32 -15.62 20.96
N PRO A 124 -10.33 -16.19 19.74
CA PRO A 124 -11.58 -16.58 19.10
C PRO A 124 -12.28 -17.66 19.94
N VAL A 125 -13.57 -17.43 20.23
CA VAL A 125 -14.43 -18.43 20.87
C VAL A 125 -14.76 -19.50 19.82
N THR A 126 -14.33 -20.72 20.07
CA THR A 126 -14.71 -21.89 19.27
C THR A 126 -16.10 -22.36 19.70
N PRO A 127 -17.12 -22.37 18.81
CA PRO A 127 -18.41 -22.96 19.15
C PRO A 127 -18.30 -24.49 19.28
N PRO A 128 -19.08 -25.13 20.18
CA PRO A 128 -19.06 -26.58 20.33
C PRO A 128 -19.59 -27.27 19.06
N LEU A 129 -18.98 -28.41 18.74
CA LEU A 129 -19.40 -29.26 17.62
C LEU A 129 -20.80 -29.85 17.89
N PRO A 130 -21.68 -29.91 16.87
CA PRO A 130 -22.96 -30.59 17.01
C PRO A 130 -22.73 -32.09 17.19
N LEU A 131 -23.32 -32.64 18.25
CA LEU A 131 -23.48 -34.08 18.40
C LEU A 131 -24.70 -34.50 17.58
N GLN A 132 -24.41 -35.04 16.39
CA GLN A 132 -25.23 -35.87 15.50
C GLN A 132 -26.59 -35.32 15.04
#